data_AF-A0A7W6XXI2-F1
#
_entry.id   AF-A0A7W6XXI2-F1
#
_cell.length_a   1.000
_cell.length_b   1.000
_cell.length_c   1.000
_cell.angle_alpha   90.00
_cell.angle_beta   90.00
_cell.angle_gamma   90.00
#
_symmetry.space_group_name_H-M   'P 1'
#
loop_
_entity.id
_entity.type
_entity.pdbx_description
1 polymer ?
#
loop_
_entity_poly.entity_id
_entity_poly.type
_entity_poly.pdbx_seq_one_letter_code
_entity_poly.pdbx_strand_id
1 'polypeptide(L)'
;MKRRERAVGDCAEDAAFSPSQADGAGVSADDGKERLDAMAKLAGFDFSLLSAFPRGDRTAFTENRLISNWPQSLIGFYEAADLFYCSRLVTAMKRTIVPIFCEEGAFAGSAANRENRKLNVLFQMHGLKNTFAFTLHDADLKQYIFAFSGGCPAHARAGDGAALRLHGAPGQGFA
;
A
#
# COMPACT_ATOMS: atom_id res chain seq x y z
N MET A 1 -2.98 -64.49 6.80
CA MET A 1 -1.83 -63.68 7.23
C MET A 1 -0.65 -63.89 6.30
N LYS A 2 -0.23 -62.87 5.54
CA LYS A 2 1.13 -62.71 5.02
C LYS A 2 1.36 -61.23 4.71
N ARG A 3 2.18 -60.61 5.56
CA ARG A 3 2.71 -59.24 5.48
C ARG A 3 3.77 -59.18 4.37
N ARG A 4 3.74 -58.16 3.52
CA ARG A 4 4.92 -57.70 2.77
C ARG A 4 4.98 -56.19 2.79
N GLU A 5 6.10 -55.71 3.32
CA GLU A 5 6.53 -54.32 3.45
C GLU A 5 7.32 -53.87 2.20
N ARG A 6 7.34 -52.53 2.03
CA ARG A 6 8.24 -51.66 1.23
C ARG A 6 8.03 -51.69 -0.29
N ALA A 7 8.21 -50.59 -1.02
CA ALA A 7 9.06 -49.44 -0.76
C ALA A 7 8.45 -48.10 -1.20
N VAL A 8 8.81 -47.07 -0.44
CA VAL A 8 8.73 -45.64 -0.79
C VAL A 8 9.80 -45.36 -1.86
N GLY A 9 9.42 -44.62 -2.90
CA GLY A 9 10.28 -43.80 -3.76
C GLY A 9 9.39 -42.61 -4.12
N ASP A 10 9.54 -41.44 -3.51
CA ASP A 10 10.61 -40.46 -3.65
C ASP A 10 10.71 -39.88 -5.07
N CYS A 11 11.00 -38.57 -5.13
CA CYS A 11 11.13 -37.69 -6.30
C CYS A 11 9.87 -36.87 -6.69
N ALA A 12 9.59 -35.84 -5.91
CA ALA A 12 9.33 -34.52 -6.48
C ALA A 12 9.87 -33.47 -5.50
N GLU A 13 10.96 -32.83 -5.90
CA GLU A 13 11.66 -31.80 -5.13
C GLU A 13 10.76 -30.57 -5.04
N ASP A 14 10.02 -30.45 -3.94
CA ASP A 14 9.25 -29.26 -3.59
C ASP A 14 10.21 -28.18 -3.06
N ALA A 15 11.02 -27.64 -3.97
CA ALA A 15 11.95 -26.54 -3.69
C ALA A 15 11.37 -25.17 -4.11
N ALA A 16 10.05 -25.03 -4.22
CA ALA A 16 9.42 -23.77 -4.63
C ALA A 16 9.17 -22.79 -3.46
N PHE A 17 9.14 -23.27 -2.22
CA PHE A 17 9.00 -22.44 -1.03
C PHE A 17 9.89 -22.98 0.08
N SER A 18 11.18 -22.64 0.05
CA SER A 18 11.94 -22.70 1.30
C SER A 18 11.33 -21.67 2.25
N PRO A 19 10.72 -22.07 3.38
CA PRO A 19 10.47 -21.11 4.44
C PRO A 19 11.85 -20.74 4.95
N SER A 20 12.40 -19.62 4.44
CA SER A 20 13.53 -18.96 5.06
C SER A 20 13.21 -18.91 6.54
N GLN A 21 14.04 -19.57 7.37
CA GLN A 21 13.98 -19.46 8.82
C GLN A 21 13.87 -17.98 9.13
N ALA A 22 12.66 -17.54 9.44
CA ALA A 22 12.46 -16.29 10.13
C ALA A 22 13.01 -16.60 11.51
N ASP A 23 14.32 -16.37 11.68
CA ASP A 23 14.87 -16.13 13.00
C ASP A 23 13.89 -15.16 13.66
N GLY A 24 13.29 -15.59 14.76
CA GLY A 24 12.27 -14.87 15.52
C GLY A 24 12.79 -13.58 16.16
N ALA A 25 13.79 -12.94 15.57
CA ALA A 25 14.04 -11.52 15.71
C ALA A 25 12.89 -10.81 15.00
N GLY A 26 11.83 -10.49 15.76
CA GLY A 26 10.77 -9.62 15.26
C GLY A 26 11.39 -8.42 14.57
N VAL A 27 10.98 -8.18 13.32
CA VAL A 27 11.39 -6.99 12.56
C VAL A 27 11.13 -5.79 13.46
N SER A 28 12.19 -5.07 13.84
CA SER A 28 12.03 -3.87 14.65
C SER A 28 11.21 -2.85 13.87
N ALA A 29 10.51 -1.96 14.57
CA ALA A 29 9.71 -0.92 13.90
C ALA A 29 10.58 -0.06 12.95
N ASP A 30 11.84 0.16 13.32
CA ASP A 30 12.82 0.89 12.51
C ASP A 30 13.22 0.11 11.25
N ASP A 31 13.50 -1.20 11.36
CA ASP A 31 13.77 -2.06 10.20
C ASP A 31 12.55 -2.14 9.26
N GLY A 32 11.35 -2.22 9.83
CA GLY A 32 10.10 -2.16 9.05
C GLY A 32 9.94 -0.85 8.27
N LYS A 33 10.31 0.28 8.89
CA LYS A 33 10.27 1.60 8.25
C LYS A 33 11.29 1.71 7.12
N GLU A 34 12.53 1.31 7.36
CA GLU A 34 13.59 1.35 6.35
C GLU A 34 13.23 0.50 5.13
N ARG A 35 12.69 -0.71 5.34
CA ARG A 35 12.22 -1.58 4.26
C ARG A 35 11.06 -0.97 3.48
N LEU A 36 10.09 -0.38 4.17
CA LEU A 36 8.94 0.28 3.51
C LEU A 36 9.40 1.47 2.66
N ASP A 37 10.33 2.27 3.18
CA ASP A 37 10.91 3.41 2.47
C ASP A 37 11.75 2.96 1.27
N ALA A 38 12.50 1.86 1.41
CA ALA A 38 13.25 1.27 0.31
C ALA A 38 12.32 0.78 -0.81
N MET A 39 11.19 0.14 -0.47
CA MET A 39 10.17 -0.28 -1.46
C MET A 39 9.55 0.92 -2.17
N ALA A 40 9.19 1.99 -1.45
CA ALA A 40 8.66 3.20 -2.05
C ALA A 40 9.66 3.80 -3.06
N LYS A 41 10.93 3.95 -2.66
CA LYS A 41 12.00 4.47 -3.53
C LYS A 41 12.23 3.61 -4.76
N LEU A 42 12.24 2.27 -4.61
CA LEU A 42 12.41 1.34 -5.73
C LEU A 42 11.27 1.47 -6.75
N ALA A 43 10.05 1.77 -6.29
CA ALA A 43 8.89 2.03 -7.13
C ALA A 43 8.83 3.48 -7.66
N GLY A 44 9.82 4.32 -7.36
CA GLY A 44 9.88 5.72 -7.79
C GLY A 44 8.94 6.63 -7.00
N PHE A 45 8.71 6.35 -5.71
CA PHE A 45 7.92 7.20 -4.81
C PHE A 45 8.78 7.71 -3.65
N ASP A 46 8.52 8.95 -3.25
CA ASP A 46 9.25 9.61 -2.16
C ASP A 46 8.63 9.33 -0.79
N PHE A 47 7.32 9.08 -0.77
CA PHE A 47 6.52 8.96 0.45
C PHE A 47 5.94 7.57 0.61
N SER A 48 5.91 7.10 1.85
CA SER A 48 5.39 5.81 2.26
C SER A 48 4.42 5.97 3.43
N LEU A 49 3.38 5.13 3.41
CA LEU A 49 2.42 4.99 4.48
C LEU A 49 2.01 3.52 4.57
N LEU A 50 2.17 2.96 5.77
CA LEU A 50 1.52 1.74 6.21
C LEU A 50 0.55 2.10 7.33
N SER A 51 -0.71 1.73 7.17
CA SER A 51 -1.73 1.92 8.18
C SER A 51 -2.61 0.69 8.33
N ALA A 52 -3.24 0.54 9.48
CA ALA A 52 -4.45 -0.27 9.58
C ALA A 52 -5.54 0.32 8.67
N PHE A 53 -6.43 -0.55 8.18
CA PHE A 53 -7.62 -0.11 7.48
C PHE A 53 -8.61 0.49 8.49
N PRO A 54 -9.09 1.73 8.31
CA PRO A 54 -9.89 2.40 9.31
C PRO A 54 -11.26 1.71 9.47
N ARG A 55 -11.61 1.42 10.72
CA ARG A 55 -12.86 0.74 11.13
C ARG A 55 -13.77 1.73 11.87
N GLY A 56 -15.04 1.36 12.07
CA GLY A 56 -16.01 2.27 12.69
C GLY A 56 -15.62 2.77 14.09
N ASP A 57 -14.80 2.00 14.81
CA ASP A 57 -14.26 2.31 16.13
C ASP A 57 -12.90 3.05 16.08
N ARG A 58 -12.22 3.06 14.92
CA ARG A 58 -10.90 3.67 14.73
C ARG A 58 -10.85 4.38 13.39
N THR A 59 -11.24 5.65 13.39
CA THR A 59 -11.37 6.46 12.18
C THR A 59 -10.22 7.45 11.98
N ALA A 60 -9.55 7.84 13.07
CA ALA A 60 -8.50 8.84 13.08
C ALA A 60 -7.23 8.35 12.35
N PHE A 61 -6.48 9.28 11.76
CA PHE A 61 -5.29 8.93 10.99
C PHE A 61 -4.18 8.37 11.89
N THR A 62 -3.89 9.06 12.99
CA THR A 62 -2.79 8.73 13.90
C THR A 62 -3.00 7.41 14.61
N GLU A 63 -4.25 7.06 14.94
CA GLU A 63 -4.62 5.78 15.54
C GLU A 63 -4.41 4.59 14.59
N ASN A 64 -4.58 4.82 13.28
CA ASN A 64 -4.44 3.79 12.26
C ASN A 64 -3.04 3.74 11.64
N ARG A 65 -2.26 4.83 11.71
CA ARG A 65 -0.93 4.93 11.10
C ARG A 65 0.08 4.08 11.88
N LEU A 66 0.69 3.11 11.20
CA LEU A 66 1.70 2.22 11.77
C LEU A 66 3.11 2.71 11.43
N ILE A 67 3.37 2.98 10.15
CA ILE A 67 4.67 3.45 9.65
C ILE A 67 4.41 4.53 8.59
N SER A 68 5.17 5.62 8.64
CA SER A 68 5.16 6.61 7.57
C SER A 68 6.44 7.43 7.59
N ASN A 69 6.87 7.87 6.42
CA ASN A 69 7.95 8.85 6.26
C ASN A 69 7.43 10.27 5.98
N TRP A 70 6.12 10.51 6.13
CA TRP A 70 5.55 11.84 5.89
C TRP A 70 6.16 12.86 6.86
N PRO A 71 6.32 14.13 6.44
CA PRO A 71 6.76 15.19 7.33
C PRO A 71 5.79 15.33 8.51
N GLN A 72 6.32 15.55 9.72
CA GLN A 72 5.49 15.66 10.93
C GLN A 72 4.47 16.81 10.84
N SER A 73 4.79 17.89 10.13
CA SER A 73 3.87 18.98 9.82
C SER A 73 2.66 18.51 9.00
N LEU A 74 2.90 17.62 8.03
CA LEU A 74 1.87 17.07 7.16
C LEU A 74 0.97 16.09 7.92
N ILE A 75 1.57 15.25 8.77
CA ILE A 75 0.84 14.36 9.67
C ILE A 75 -0.09 15.15 10.59
N GLY A 76 0.44 16.18 11.26
CA GLY A 76 -0.36 16.99 12.18
C GLY A 76 -1.51 17.72 11.48
N PHE A 77 -1.27 18.23 10.29
CA PHE A 77 -2.31 18.87 9.48
C PHE A 77 -3.39 17.86 9.02
N TYR A 78 -2.97 16.68 8.57
CA TYR A 78 -3.89 15.67 8.08
C TYR A 78 -4.73 15.05 9.20
N GLU A 79 -4.14 14.85 10.38
CA GLU A 79 -4.84 14.43 11.60
C GLU A 79 -5.93 15.45 11.96
N ALA A 80 -5.59 16.74 12.02
CA ALA A 80 -6.54 17.79 12.37
C ALA A 80 -7.71 17.93 11.37
N ALA A 81 -7.53 17.47 10.13
CA ALA A 81 -8.60 17.46 9.14
C ALA A 81 -9.62 16.32 9.35
N ASP A 82 -9.25 15.26 10.07
CA ASP A 82 -10.07 14.08 10.36
C ASP A 82 -10.72 13.44 9.11
N LEU A 83 -9.92 13.31 8.04
CA LEU A 83 -10.41 12.84 6.73
C LEU A 83 -10.07 11.39 6.43
N PHE A 84 -9.26 10.71 7.25
CA PHE A 84 -8.68 9.42 6.87
C PHE A 84 -9.74 8.37 6.53
N TYR A 85 -10.71 8.15 7.44
CA TYR A 85 -11.81 7.21 7.23
C TYR A 85 -12.70 7.49 6.01
N CYS A 86 -12.86 8.77 5.65
CA CYS A 86 -13.71 9.22 4.54
C CYS A 86 -12.93 9.71 3.31
N SER A 87 -11.62 9.46 3.28
CA SER A 87 -10.77 9.85 2.16
C SER A 87 -11.19 9.13 0.89
N ARG A 88 -10.90 9.74 -0.27
CA ARG A 88 -11.17 9.14 -1.59
C ARG A 88 -10.49 7.78 -1.72
N LEU A 89 -9.27 7.67 -1.23
CA LEU A 89 -8.49 6.43 -1.24
C LEU A 89 -9.17 5.32 -0.45
N VAL A 90 -9.52 5.57 0.82
CA VAL A 90 -10.20 4.58 1.66
C VAL A 90 -11.56 4.21 1.08
N THR A 91 -12.32 5.20 0.59
CA THR A 91 -13.62 4.96 -0.05
C THR A 91 -13.50 4.07 -1.29
N ALA A 92 -12.45 4.26 -2.08
CA ALA A 92 -12.20 3.43 -3.26
C ALA A 92 -11.78 2.01 -2.86
N MET A 93 -10.88 1.86 -1.89
CA MET A 93 -10.43 0.53 -1.41
C MET A 93 -11.53 -0.27 -0.71
N LYS A 94 -12.56 0.37 -0.14
CA LYS A 94 -13.77 -0.36 0.35
C LYS A 94 -14.52 -1.10 -0.76
N ARG A 95 -14.29 -0.75 -2.03
CA ARG A 95 -15.02 -1.28 -3.20
C ARG A 95 -14.18 -2.18 -4.08
N THR A 96 -12.90 -2.36 -3.77
CA THR A 96 -11.98 -3.13 -4.62
C THR A 96 -10.90 -3.82 -3.81
N ILE A 97 -10.49 -4.99 -4.29
CA ILE A 97 -9.33 -5.74 -3.78
C ILE A 97 -8.08 -5.55 -4.64
N VAL A 98 -8.20 -4.87 -5.80
CA VAL A 98 -7.07 -4.62 -6.69
C VAL A 98 -6.34 -3.32 -6.31
N PRO A 99 -5.03 -3.20 -6.60
CA PRO A 99 -4.29 -1.96 -6.39
C PRO A 99 -4.94 -0.78 -7.12
N ILE A 100 -4.86 0.40 -6.50
CA ILE A 100 -5.42 1.66 -7.00
C ILE A 100 -4.26 2.63 -7.25
N PHE A 101 -4.35 3.35 -8.37
CA PHE A 101 -3.51 4.50 -8.64
C PHE A 101 -4.37 5.77 -8.69
N CYS A 102 -3.97 6.79 -7.92
CA CYS A 102 -4.65 8.07 -7.82
C CYS A 102 -3.67 9.18 -8.23
N GLU A 103 -3.97 9.95 -9.28
CA GLU A 103 -3.10 11.04 -9.74
C GLU A 103 -3.15 12.28 -8.83
N GLU A 104 -4.29 12.55 -8.19
CA GLU A 104 -4.40 13.66 -7.23
C GLU A 104 -5.43 13.37 -6.13
N GLY A 105 -5.15 13.88 -4.93
CA GLY A 105 -6.11 13.99 -3.84
C GLY A 105 -6.60 12.64 -3.31
N ALA A 106 -5.72 11.64 -3.26
CA ALA A 106 -6.01 10.32 -2.67
C ALA A 106 -6.50 10.46 -1.22
N PHE A 107 -5.86 11.35 -0.46
CA PHE A 107 -6.14 11.59 0.96
C PHE A 107 -7.20 12.68 1.21
N ALA A 108 -7.71 13.35 0.18
CA ALA A 108 -8.80 14.31 0.35
C ALA A 108 -10.11 13.61 0.66
N GLY A 109 -11.01 14.29 1.38
CA GLY A 109 -12.39 13.87 1.52
C GLY A 109 -13.16 13.98 0.18
N SER A 110 -14.34 13.37 0.12
CA SER A 110 -15.21 13.42 -1.07
C SER A 110 -15.88 14.79 -1.30
N ALA A 111 -15.94 15.64 -0.26
CA ALA A 111 -16.60 16.94 -0.34
C ALA A 111 -15.70 18.02 -0.98
N ALA A 112 -16.21 18.77 -1.95
CA ALA A 112 -15.49 19.86 -2.61
C ALA A 112 -15.42 21.15 -1.77
N ASN A 113 -15.04 21.06 -0.49
CA ASN A 113 -14.96 22.20 0.44
C ASN A 113 -13.57 22.88 0.45
N ARG A 114 -13.50 24.08 1.03
CA ARG A 114 -12.27 24.91 1.07
C ARG A 114 -11.11 24.22 1.80
N GLU A 115 -11.41 23.45 2.85
CA GLU A 115 -10.39 22.75 3.64
C GLU A 115 -9.76 21.60 2.83
N ASN A 116 -10.56 20.82 2.10
CA ASN A 116 -10.05 19.81 1.16
C ASN A 116 -9.16 20.42 0.06
N ARG A 117 -9.50 21.62 -0.43
CA ARG A 117 -8.63 22.32 -1.39
C ARG A 117 -7.30 22.73 -0.78
N LYS A 118 -7.29 23.30 0.44
CA LYS A 118 -6.06 23.67 1.14
C LYS A 118 -5.18 22.45 1.42
N LEU A 119 -5.80 21.34 1.83
CA LEU A 119 -5.14 20.08 2.12
C LEU A 119 -4.50 19.47 0.86
N ASN A 120 -5.20 19.49 -0.28
CA ASN A 120 -4.61 19.10 -1.56
C ASN A 120 -3.43 19.99 -1.97
N VAL A 121 -3.54 21.31 -1.79
CA VAL A 121 -2.42 22.23 -2.08
C VAL A 121 -1.22 21.91 -1.18
N LEU A 122 -1.44 21.63 0.11
CA LEU A 122 -0.38 21.25 1.03
C LEU A 122 0.30 19.94 0.61
N PHE A 123 -0.48 18.91 0.26
CA PHE A 123 0.06 17.66 -0.28
C PHE A 123 0.88 17.88 -1.55
N GLN A 124 0.39 18.70 -2.49
CA GLN A 124 1.11 19.04 -3.71
C GLN A 124 2.41 19.80 -3.45
N MET A 125 2.41 20.77 -2.51
CA MET A 125 3.61 21.51 -2.10
C MET A 125 4.67 20.60 -1.47
N HIS A 126 4.25 19.57 -0.73
CA HIS A 126 5.15 18.56 -0.19
C HIS A 126 5.52 17.46 -1.19
N GLY A 127 4.94 17.46 -2.40
CA GLY A 127 5.24 16.49 -3.45
C GLY A 127 4.37 15.23 -3.47
N LEU A 128 3.41 15.06 -2.55
CA LEU A 128 2.44 13.95 -2.53
C LEU A 128 1.34 14.16 -3.58
N LYS A 129 1.72 14.07 -4.86
CA LYS A 129 0.81 14.27 -6.00
C LYS A 129 0.08 12.96 -6.31
N ASN A 130 0.86 11.97 -6.77
CA ASN A 130 0.35 10.67 -7.15
C ASN A 130 0.41 9.72 -5.95
N THR A 131 -0.53 8.77 -5.88
CA THR A 131 -0.54 7.70 -4.88
C THR A 131 -0.85 6.36 -5.53
N PHE A 132 0.06 5.41 -5.42
CA PHE A 132 -0.22 3.98 -5.63
C PHE A 132 -0.53 3.33 -4.29
N ALA A 133 -1.62 2.59 -4.20
CA ALA A 133 -2.02 1.97 -2.95
C ALA A 133 -2.70 0.62 -3.15
N PHE A 134 -2.56 -0.25 -2.15
CA PHE A 134 -3.19 -1.57 -2.13
C PHE A 134 -3.43 -2.01 -0.69
N THR A 135 -4.27 -3.02 -0.51
CA THR A 135 -4.56 -3.59 0.81
C THR A 135 -4.09 -5.02 0.93
N LEU A 136 -3.57 -5.37 2.09
CA LEU A 136 -3.22 -6.75 2.46
C LEU A 136 -3.93 -7.15 3.75
N HIS A 137 -4.12 -8.45 3.95
CA HIS A 137 -4.62 -9.01 5.19
C HIS A 137 -3.51 -9.84 5.86
N ASP A 138 -3.40 -9.77 7.18
CA ASP A 138 -2.60 -10.73 7.95
C ASP A 138 -3.39 -12.03 8.23
N ALA A 139 -2.74 -12.96 8.93
CA ALA A 139 -3.35 -14.23 9.33
C ALA A 139 -4.56 -14.07 10.27
N ASP A 140 -4.66 -12.93 10.97
CA ASP A 140 -5.79 -12.58 11.85
C ASP A 140 -6.92 -11.84 11.10
N LEU A 141 -6.85 -11.77 9.77
CA LEU A 141 -7.78 -11.02 8.91
C LEU A 141 -7.80 -9.51 9.23
N LYS A 142 -6.74 -8.96 9.85
CA LYS A 142 -6.59 -7.51 9.96
C LYS A 142 -6.14 -6.99 8.61
N GLN A 143 -6.85 -5.97 8.13
CA GLN A 143 -6.58 -5.35 6.85
C GLN A 143 -5.66 -4.15 7.05
N TYR A 144 -4.67 -4.01 6.17
CA TYR A 144 -3.71 -2.93 6.15
C TYR A 144 -3.73 -2.22 4.80
N ILE A 145 -3.39 -0.94 4.80
CA ILE A 145 -3.22 -0.12 3.61
C ILE A 145 -1.73 0.15 3.46
N PHE A 146 -1.21 -0.18 2.28
CA PHE A 146 0.08 0.29 1.80
C PHE A 146 -0.18 1.40 0.79
N ALA A 147 0.44 2.57 0.99
CA ALA A 147 0.33 3.68 0.07
C ALA A 147 1.72 4.29 -0.17
N PHE A 148 2.10 4.34 -1.44
CA PHE A 148 3.30 5.02 -1.92
C PHE A 148 2.87 6.27 -2.66
N SER A 149 3.37 7.42 -2.21
CA SER A 149 2.98 8.72 -2.75
C SER A 149 4.19 9.54 -3.15
N GLY A 150 4.03 10.52 -4.03
CA GLY A 150 5.16 11.29 -4.52
C GLY A 150 5.22 11.34 -6.03
N GLY A 151 6.41 11.61 -6.55
CA GLY A 151 6.63 11.65 -7.99
C GLY A 151 6.85 10.26 -8.60
N CYS A 152 5.79 9.53 -8.94
CA CYS A 152 5.90 8.40 -9.88
C CYS A 152 5.37 8.78 -11.27
N PRO A 153 6.26 9.10 -12.21
CA PRO A 153 6.04 8.90 -13.64
C PRO A 153 6.79 7.62 -14.01
N ALA A 154 6.15 6.61 -14.61
CA ALA A 154 6.91 5.48 -15.15
C ALA A 154 8.04 5.91 -16.16
N HIS A 155 8.08 7.19 -16.60
CA HIS A 155 8.93 7.68 -17.69
C HIS A 155 9.30 9.18 -17.62
N ALA A 156 10.01 9.68 -16.60
CA ALA A 156 10.70 10.99 -16.76
C ALA A 156 12.05 10.88 -17.53
N ARG A 157 12.56 9.66 -17.74
CA ARG A 157 13.60 9.37 -18.73
C ARG A 157 13.29 8.05 -19.42
N ALA A 158 13.07 8.09 -20.73
CA ALA A 158 13.35 6.94 -21.57
C ALA A 158 14.84 6.61 -21.40
N GLY A 159 15.13 5.47 -20.77
CA GLY A 159 16.47 5.01 -20.45
C GLY A 159 16.35 3.87 -19.46
N ASP A 160 16.36 2.64 -19.98
CA ASP A 160 16.33 1.34 -19.32
C ASP A 160 14.99 0.85 -18.76
N GLY A 161 14.58 -0.30 -19.30
CA GLY A 161 13.26 -0.88 -19.20
C GLY A 161 13.08 -1.84 -18.02
N ALA A 162 11.90 -1.77 -17.43
CA ALA A 162 11.04 -2.90 -17.06
C ALA A 162 9.74 -2.29 -16.51
N ALA A 163 8.76 -2.10 -17.40
CA ALA A 163 7.50 -1.48 -17.05
C ALA A 163 6.61 -2.47 -16.26
N LEU A 164 6.35 -2.16 -14.99
CA LEU A 164 5.21 -2.75 -14.26
C LEU A 164 3.92 -2.10 -14.78
N ARG A 165 3.43 -2.56 -15.94
CA ARG A 165 2.12 -2.15 -16.48
C ARG A 165 1.03 -3.05 -15.89
N LEU A 166 0.34 -2.56 -14.86
CA LEU A 166 -0.96 -3.09 -14.47
C LEU A 166 -2.06 -2.35 -15.25
N HIS A 167 -2.32 -2.77 -16.49
CA HIS A 167 -3.51 -2.35 -17.23
C HIS A 167 -4.57 -3.44 -17.15
N GLY A 168 -5.62 -3.19 -16.37
CA GLY A 168 -6.94 -3.78 -16.59
C GLY A 168 -7.73 -2.86 -17.52
N ALA A 169 -7.93 -3.26 -18.77
CA ALA A 169 -8.90 -2.64 -19.67
C ALA A 169 -10.22 -3.42 -19.58
N PRO A 170 -11.37 -2.79 -19.28
CA PRO A 170 -12.66 -3.42 -19.50
C PRO A 170 -12.97 -3.41 -21.00
N GLY A 171 -13.28 -4.59 -21.54
CA GLY A 171 -13.65 -4.80 -22.93
C GLY A 171 -14.87 -3.97 -23.33
N GLN A 172 -14.73 -3.21 -24.42
CA GLN A 172 -15.89 -2.73 -25.18
C GLN A 172 -16.36 -3.88 -26.07
N GLY A 173 -17.50 -4.44 -25.70
CA GLY A 173 -18.24 -5.40 -26.50
C GLY A 173 -18.81 -4.73 -27.74
N PHE A 174 -18.71 -5.46 -28.85
CA PHE A 174 -19.42 -5.23 -30.10
C PHE A 174 -20.94 -5.15 -29.88
N ALA A 175 -21.57 -4.15 -30.50
CA ALA A 175 -22.89 -4.22 -31.10
C ALA A 175 -22.93 -3.25 -32.29
#